data_AF-A0A2D6IKS7-F1
#
_entry.id   AF-A0A2D6IKS7-F1
#
_cell.length_a   1.000
_cell.length_b   1.000
_cell.length_c   1.000
_cell.angle_alpha   90.00
_cell.angle_beta   90.00
_cell.angle_gamma   90.00
#
_symmetry.space_group_name_H-M   'P 1'
#
loop_
_entity.id
_entity.type
_entity.pdbx_description
1 polymer ?
#
loop_
_entity_poly.entity_id
_entity_poly.type
_entity_poly.pdbx_seq_one_letter_code
_entity_poly.pdbx_strand_id
1 'polypeptide(L)'
;MIDKDFYHNIYSVSFKDMMDLWVESFHPFGTVLIIWDAGNHSDILKKCGLLVNNTELYNNKALTIELPGPVEAFQVMDALTAEGLTAYMQVYKSGKLISDNI
;
A
#
# COMPACT_ATOMS: atom_id res chain seq x y z
N MET A 1 -7.65 -44.86 -16.95
CA MET A 1 -8.14 -43.50 -17.23
C MET A 1 -7.99 -42.73 -15.93
N ILE A 2 -7.22 -41.65 -15.92
CA ILE A 2 -7.14 -40.75 -14.75
C ILE A 2 -8.40 -39.88 -14.83
N ASP A 3 -9.24 -39.93 -13.81
CA ASP A 3 -10.46 -39.12 -13.73
C ASP A 3 -10.11 -37.64 -13.89
N LYS A 4 -10.81 -36.95 -14.80
CA LYS A 4 -10.64 -35.51 -15.01
C LYS A 4 -10.98 -34.69 -13.75
N ASP A 5 -11.71 -35.30 -12.81
CA ASP A 5 -12.08 -34.72 -11.52
C ASP A 5 -10.95 -34.80 -10.45
N PHE A 6 -9.78 -35.36 -10.80
CA PHE A 6 -8.63 -35.39 -9.88
C PHE A 6 -7.85 -34.06 -9.83
N TYR A 7 -8.00 -33.20 -10.85
CA TYR A 7 -7.24 -31.95 -10.95
C TYR A 7 -8.06 -30.78 -10.39
N HIS A 8 -7.56 -30.16 -9.33
CA HIS A 8 -8.11 -28.92 -8.80
C HIS A 8 -7.79 -27.75 -9.74
N ASN A 9 -8.76 -26.87 -9.94
CA ASN A 9 -8.50 -25.58 -10.58
C ASN A 9 -7.65 -24.72 -9.64
N ILE A 10 -6.46 -24.34 -10.09
CA ILE A 10 -5.53 -23.47 -9.35
C ILE A 10 -5.59 -22.09 -9.98
N TYR A 11 -5.78 -21.07 -9.16
CA TYR A 11 -5.78 -19.67 -9.57
C TYR A 11 -4.71 -18.91 -8.77
N SER A 12 -4.13 -17.88 -9.37
CA SER A 12 -3.26 -16.93 -8.69
C SER A 12 -3.65 -15.52 -9.10
N VAL A 13 -3.44 -14.57 -8.19
CA VAL A 13 -3.62 -13.15 -8.40
C VAL A 13 -2.35 -12.44 -7.96
N SER A 14 -1.92 -11.43 -8.71
CA SER A 14 -0.72 -10.68 -8.31
C SER A 14 -1.03 -9.77 -7.11
N PHE A 15 -0.03 -9.48 -6.29
CA PHE A 15 -0.18 -8.52 -5.19
C PHE A 15 -0.62 -7.14 -5.70
N LYS A 16 -0.14 -6.76 -6.89
CA LYS A 16 -0.54 -5.52 -7.56
C LYS A 16 -2.04 -5.52 -7.85
N ASP A 17 -2.56 -6.56 -8.48
CA ASP A 17 -3.99 -6.64 -8.81
C ASP A 17 -4.86 -6.64 -7.55
N MET A 18 -4.43 -7.34 -6.48
CA MET A 18 -5.14 -7.29 -5.21
C MET A 18 -5.18 -5.88 -4.61
N MET A 19 -4.06 -5.16 -4.67
CA MET A 19 -4.00 -3.79 -4.14
C MET A 19 -4.84 -2.84 -4.99
N ASP A 20 -4.73 -2.91 -6.32
CA ASP A 20 -5.54 -2.11 -7.24
C ASP A 20 -7.05 -2.34 -6.98
N LEU A 21 -7.48 -3.61 -6.88
CA LEU A 21 -8.87 -3.96 -6.54
C LEU A 21 -9.29 -3.44 -5.16
N TRP A 22 -8.41 -3.50 -4.17
CA TRP A 22 -8.68 -2.99 -2.83
C TRP A 22 -8.85 -1.47 -2.82
N VAL A 23 -7.95 -0.73 -3.47
CA VAL A 23 -8.04 0.73 -3.56
C VAL A 23 -9.27 1.15 -4.37
N GLU A 24 -9.56 0.48 -5.48
CA GLU A 24 -10.77 0.74 -6.27
C GLU A 24 -12.05 0.49 -5.47
N SER A 25 -12.05 -0.52 -4.59
CA SER A 25 -13.24 -0.88 -3.80
C SER A 25 -13.44 0.01 -2.57
N PHE A 26 -12.36 0.35 -1.86
CA PHE A 26 -12.43 1.02 -0.55
C PHE A 26 -12.09 2.52 -0.59
N HIS A 27 -11.31 2.95 -1.58
CA HIS A 27 -10.90 4.36 -1.74
C HIS A 27 -11.17 4.91 -3.16
N PRO A 28 -12.38 4.76 -3.71
CA PRO A 28 -12.69 5.05 -5.12
C PRO A 28 -12.56 6.53 -5.50
N PHE A 29 -12.60 7.46 -4.54
CA PHE A 29 -12.60 8.91 -4.80
C PHE A 29 -11.44 9.66 -4.12
N GLY A 30 -10.78 9.00 -3.17
CA GLY A 30 -9.72 9.58 -2.34
C GLY A 30 -8.39 9.72 -3.06
N THR A 31 -7.46 10.43 -2.42
CA THR A 31 -6.03 10.28 -2.70
C THR A 31 -5.44 9.43 -1.59
N VAL A 32 -4.64 8.43 -1.94
CA VAL A 32 -4.15 7.45 -0.99
C VAL A 32 -2.68 7.18 -1.22
N LEU A 33 -1.90 7.22 -0.16
CA LEU A 33 -0.52 6.73 -0.14
C LEU A 33 -0.50 5.35 0.51
N ILE A 34 0.01 4.37 -0.22
CA ILE A 34 0.26 3.02 0.27
C ILE A 34 1.75 2.89 0.59
N ILE A 35 2.07 2.41 1.79
CA ILE A 35 3.43 2.11 2.24
C ILE A 35 3.51 0.62 2.57
N TRP A 36 4.30 -0.12 1.82
CA TRP A 36 4.48 -1.55 2.05
C TRP A 36 5.42 -1.82 3.22
N ASP A 37 5.17 -2.91 3.95
CA ASP A 37 6.04 -3.37 5.04
C ASP A 37 6.30 -2.30 6.12
N ALA A 38 5.30 -1.44 6.35
CA ALA A 38 5.39 -0.27 7.25
C ALA A 38 5.79 -0.62 8.69
N GLY A 39 5.52 -1.85 9.15
CA GLY A 39 5.95 -2.34 10.46
C GLY A 39 7.47 -2.27 10.67
N ASN A 40 8.27 -2.55 9.63
CA ASN A 40 9.73 -2.46 9.68
C ASN A 40 10.26 -1.03 9.67
N HIS A 41 9.40 -0.04 9.44
CA HIS A 41 9.75 1.38 9.33
C HIS A 41 9.04 2.26 10.37
N SER A 42 8.49 1.65 11.44
CA SER A 42 7.66 2.36 12.44
C SER A 42 8.34 3.56 13.10
N ASP A 43 9.66 3.54 13.30
CA ASP A 43 10.41 4.67 13.86
C ASP A 43 10.47 5.87 12.92
N ILE A 44 10.64 5.63 11.61
CA ILE A 44 10.66 6.69 10.59
C ILE A 44 9.28 7.30 10.43
N LEU A 45 8.24 6.46 10.37
CA LEU A 45 6.85 6.91 10.27
C LEU A 45 6.49 7.87 11.42
N LYS A 46 6.90 7.54 12.66
CA LYS A 46 6.68 8.40 13.83
C LYS A 46 7.45 9.72 13.76
N LYS A 47 8.70 9.72 13.28
CA LYS A 47 9.48 10.95 13.08
C LYS A 47 8.82 11.91 12.09
N CYS A 48 8.21 11.36 11.04
CA CYS A 48 7.45 12.13 10.06
C CYS A 48 6.04 12.56 10.56
N GLY A 49 5.71 12.33 11.83
CA GLY A 49 4.45 12.75 12.43
C GLY A 49 3.27 11.82 12.15
N LEU A 50 3.51 10.62 11.59
CA LEU A 50 2.47 9.64 11.38
C LEU A 50 2.19 8.90 12.69
N LEU A 51 0.99 9.11 13.23
CA LEU A 51 0.49 8.41 14.41
C LEU A 51 0.02 7.01 14.00
N VAL A 52 0.87 6.01 14.17
CA VAL A 52 0.54 4.63 13.82
C VAL A 52 0.50 3.75 15.06
N ASN A 53 -0.57 2.94 15.20
CA ASN A 53 -0.68 1.95 16.24
C ASN A 53 0.25 0.76 15.93
N ASN A 54 1.30 0.58 16.74
CA ASN A 54 2.28 -0.49 16.57
C ASN A 54 1.65 -1.89 16.54
N THR A 55 0.54 -2.11 17.25
CA THR A 55 -0.15 -3.41 17.27
C THR A 55 -0.84 -3.72 15.93
N GLU A 56 -1.37 -2.69 15.27
CA GLU A 56 -2.00 -2.82 13.95
C GLU A 56 -0.97 -2.94 12.83
N LEU A 57 0.20 -2.31 12.99
CA LEU A 57 1.34 -2.44 12.08
C LEU A 57 1.96 -3.84 12.08
N TYR A 58 1.98 -4.55 13.21
CA TYR A 58 2.70 -5.82 13.31
C TYR A 58 2.18 -6.90 12.34
N ASN A 59 0.87 -6.89 12.05
CA ASN A 59 0.23 -7.87 11.16
C ASN A 59 -0.10 -7.32 9.77
N ASN A 60 0.16 -6.03 9.50
CA ASN A 60 -0.19 -5.45 8.20
C ASN A 60 0.91 -5.73 7.15
N LYS A 61 0.49 -5.85 5.89
CA LYS A 61 1.41 -5.91 4.74
C LYS A 61 1.57 -4.54 4.08
N ALA A 62 0.55 -3.70 4.18
CA ALA A 62 0.54 -2.35 3.66
C ALA A 62 -0.15 -1.42 4.67
N LEU A 63 0.40 -0.22 4.81
CA LEU A 63 -0.19 0.90 5.52
C LEU A 63 -0.81 1.84 4.49
N THR A 64 -2.06 2.19 4.70
CA THR A 64 -2.83 3.08 3.81
C THR A 64 -3.05 4.42 4.51
N ILE A 65 -2.70 5.51 3.84
CA ILE A 65 -2.86 6.88 4.36
C ILE A 65 -3.72 7.67 3.37
N GLU A 66 -4.89 8.12 3.82
CA GLU A 66 -5.73 9.04 3.04
C GLU A 66 -5.20 10.48 3.16
N LEU A 67 -5.09 11.16 2.03
CA LEU A 67 -4.52 12.50 1.94
C LEU A 67 -5.44 13.43 1.13
N PRO A 68 -5.42 14.76 1.40
CA PRO A 68 -6.31 15.71 0.74
C PRO A 68 -6.18 15.70 -0.79
N GLY A 69 -4.95 15.54 -1.29
CA GLY A 69 -4.64 15.63 -2.70
C GLY A 69 -3.33 14.94 -3.06
N PRO A 70 -3.05 14.80 -4.38
CA PRO A 70 -1.81 14.21 -4.86
C PRO A 70 -0.56 14.96 -4.40
N VAL A 71 -0.65 16.29 -4.28
CA VAL A 71 0.49 17.12 -3.84
C VAL A 71 0.91 16.76 -2.42
N GLU A 72 -0.05 16.66 -1.50
CA GLU A 72 0.22 16.25 -0.12
C GLU A 72 0.75 14.82 -0.06
N ALA A 73 0.26 13.92 -0.92
CA ALA A 73 0.79 12.55 -1.04
C ALA A 73 2.26 12.50 -1.45
N PHE A 74 2.64 13.29 -2.46
CA PHE A 74 4.04 13.39 -2.87
C PHE A 74 4.91 14.03 -1.80
N GLN A 75 4.43 15.07 -1.12
CA GLN A 75 5.17 15.69 -0.01
C GLN A 75 5.45 14.72 1.13
N VAL A 76 4.47 13.89 1.51
CA VAL A 76 4.66 12.86 2.53
C VAL A 76 5.65 11.79 2.04
N MET A 77 5.51 11.34 0.79
CA MET A 77 6.43 10.36 0.19
C MET A 77 7.87 10.87 0.15
N ASP A 78 8.08 12.14 -0.23
CA ASP A 78 9.38 12.79 -0.26
C ASP A 78 9.98 12.94 1.14
N ALA A 79 9.17 13.35 2.13
CA ALA A 79 9.60 13.48 3.52
C ALA A 79 10.05 12.12 4.11
N LEU A 80 9.29 11.05 3.85
CA LEU A 80 9.65 9.70 4.29
C LEU A 80 10.95 9.22 3.63
N THR A 81 11.09 9.46 2.33
CA THR A 81 12.29 9.11 1.57
C THR A 81 13.51 9.87 2.09
N ALA A 82 13.37 11.16 2.40
CA ALA A 82 14.43 12.00 2.96
C ALA A 82 14.90 11.52 4.34
N GLU A 83 13.98 10.99 5.16
CA GLU A 83 14.28 10.36 6.45
C GLU A 83 14.86 8.93 6.32
N GLY A 84 15.04 8.43 5.09
CA GLY A 84 15.67 7.14 4.81
C GLY A 84 14.70 5.95 4.77
N LEU A 85 13.39 6.18 4.57
CA LEU A 85 12.44 5.10 4.34
C LEU A 85 12.71 4.43 2.99
N THR A 86 12.99 3.12 3.00
CA THR A 86 13.28 2.33 1.80
C THR A 86 12.10 1.46 1.34
N ALA A 87 10.94 1.58 1.99
CA ALA A 87 9.77 0.79 1.63
C ALA A 87 9.25 1.16 0.24
N TYR A 88 8.64 0.18 -0.43
CA TYR A 88 7.88 0.44 -1.64
C TYR A 88 6.66 1.29 -1.30
N MET A 89 6.46 2.37 -2.06
CA MET A 89 5.38 3.33 -1.86
C MET A 89 4.63 3.56 -3.15
N GLN A 90 3.32 3.69 -3.05
CA GLN A 90 2.43 3.90 -4.19
C GLN A 90 1.44 5.01 -3.88
N VAL A 91 1.25 5.92 -4.82
CA VAL A 91 0.24 6.97 -4.74
C VAL A 91 -0.89 6.64 -5.69
N TYR A 92 -2.09 6.59 -5.14
CA TYR A 92 -3.34 6.39 -5.87
C TYR A 92 -4.19 7.67 -5.83
N LYS A 93 -4.91 7.91 -6.93
CA LYS A 93 -5.97 8.92 -7.00
C LYS A 93 -7.21 8.34 -7.66
N SER A 94 -8.34 8.45 -6.98
CA SER A 94 -9.64 8.01 -7.49
C SER A 94 -9.62 6.56 -8.00
N GLY A 95 -9.10 5.65 -7.19
CA GLY A 95 -8.98 4.22 -7.53
C GLY A 95 -7.84 3.88 -8.50
N LYS A 96 -7.09 4.85 -9.03
CA LYS A 96 -6.03 4.59 -10.03
C LYS A 96 -4.64 4.91 -9.49
N LEU A 97 -3.68 4.02 -9.75
CA LEU A 97 -2.27 4.26 -9.47
C LEU A 97 -1.78 5.42 -10.35
N ILE A 98 -1.21 6.45 -9.72
CA ILE A 98 -0.66 7.62 -10.42
C ILE A 98 0.87 7.69 -10.35
N SER A 99 1.48 7.10 -9.32
CA SER A 99 2.94 7.04 -9.18
C SER A 99 3.32 5.94 -8.20
N ASP A 100 4.55 5.47 -8.32
CA ASP A 100 5.25 4.74 -7.28
C ASP A 100 6.72 5.19 -7.21
N ASN A 101 7.49 4.62 -6.27
CA ASN A 101 8.89 4.98 -6.04
C ASN A 101 9.89 3.96 -6.62
N ILE A 102 9.52 3.24 -7.70
CA ILE A 102 10.40 2.33 -8.46
C ILE A 102 10.89 2.99 -9.75
#